data_AF-A0A150VHF7-F1
#
_entry.id   AF-A0A150VHF7-F1
#
_cell.length_a   1.000
_cell.length_b   1.000
_cell.length_c   1.000
_cell.angle_alpha   90.00
_cell.angle_beta   90.00
_cell.angle_gamma   90.00
#
_symmetry.space_group_name_H-M   'P 1'
#
loop_
_entity.id
_entity.type
_entity.pdbx_description
1 polymer ?
#
loop_
_entity_poly.entity_id
_entity_poly.type
_entity_poly.pdbx_seq_one_letter_code
_entity_poly.pdbx_strand_id
1 'polypeptide(L)'
;MASFPRLLTAVSLVLTVSTRLVAGQDCFYPDGSLSTSDYACTANGGMCCPYQWACLSNGLCYNPVAQIYGRYTCTDQTWQSTSCPELCTQNNTAAGDEAITQCASGDWCCKCSVPRIHLEAPATDRDGRRC
;
A
#
# COMPACT_ATOMS: atom_id res chain seq x y z
N MET A 1 32.25 5.36 -69.84
CA MET A 1 32.67 4.95 -68.48
C MET A 1 32.65 6.21 -67.62
N ALA A 2 31.59 6.42 -66.84
CA ALA A 2 31.47 7.58 -65.95
C ALA A 2 31.16 7.07 -64.54
N SER A 3 32.09 7.34 -63.62
CA SER A 3 32.02 6.97 -62.20
C SER A 3 31.21 8.01 -61.44
N PHE A 4 30.18 7.59 -60.72
CA PHE A 4 29.48 8.43 -59.75
C PHE A 4 29.82 7.96 -58.34
N PRO A 5 30.30 8.84 -57.44
CA PRO A 5 30.57 8.46 -56.06
C PRO A 5 29.24 8.27 -55.34
N ARG A 6 29.06 7.12 -54.69
CA ARG A 6 27.89 6.85 -53.86
C ARG A 6 27.98 7.73 -52.61
N LEU A 7 26.99 8.60 -52.43
CA LEU A 7 26.80 9.39 -51.21
C LEU A 7 26.77 8.46 -49.99
N LEU A 8 27.66 8.70 -49.03
CA LEU A 8 27.60 8.15 -47.68
C LEU A 8 26.57 8.95 -46.87
N THR A 9 25.33 8.50 -46.82
CA THR A 9 24.36 8.98 -45.82
C THR A 9 24.61 8.23 -44.52
N ALA A 10 25.37 8.85 -43.61
CA ALA A 10 25.50 8.38 -42.23
C ALA A 10 24.14 8.55 -41.52
N VAL A 11 23.37 7.47 -41.44
CA VAL A 11 22.13 7.42 -40.65
C VAL A 11 22.53 7.35 -39.19
N SER A 12 22.55 8.50 -38.51
CA SER A 12 22.78 8.56 -37.07
C SER A 12 21.52 8.09 -36.34
N LEU A 13 21.52 6.84 -35.89
CA LEU A 13 20.46 6.24 -35.09
C LEU A 13 20.53 6.81 -33.67
N VAL A 14 19.87 7.94 -33.42
CA VAL A 14 19.72 8.51 -32.08
C VAL A 14 18.76 7.62 -31.29
N LEU A 15 19.29 6.71 -30.49
CA LEU A 15 18.52 5.93 -29.52
C LEU A 15 18.11 6.86 -28.36
N THR A 16 16.92 7.46 -28.45
CA THR A 16 16.31 8.18 -27.32
C THR A 16 15.89 7.18 -26.25
N VAL A 17 16.78 6.93 -25.28
CA VAL A 17 16.45 6.22 -24.05
C VAL A 17 15.52 7.11 -23.23
N SER A 18 14.21 6.86 -23.32
CA SER A 18 13.20 7.49 -22.47
C SER A 18 13.33 6.96 -21.05
N THR A 19 14.17 7.58 -20.22
CA THR A 19 14.18 7.34 -18.78
C THR A 19 12.87 7.85 -18.20
N ARG A 20 11.91 6.95 -17.93
CA ARG A 20 10.75 7.31 -17.11
C ARG A 20 11.25 7.56 -15.70
N LEU A 21 11.24 8.81 -15.23
CA LEU A 21 11.37 9.09 -13.80
C LEU A 21 10.17 8.44 -13.10
N VAL A 22 10.39 7.35 -12.39
CA VAL A 22 9.45 6.88 -11.39
C VAL A 22 9.58 7.83 -10.21
N ALA A 23 8.71 8.83 -10.13
CA ALA A 23 8.52 9.57 -8.90
C ALA A 23 8.06 8.56 -7.82
N GLY A 24 8.68 8.58 -6.64
CA GLY A 24 8.14 7.86 -5.49
C GLY A 24 6.70 8.31 -5.29
N GLN A 25 5.76 7.37 -5.15
CA GLN A 25 4.37 7.75 -4.91
C GLN A 25 4.21 8.17 -3.45
N ASP A 26 3.60 9.33 -3.25
CA ASP A 26 3.17 9.79 -1.94
C ASP A 26 2.19 8.80 -1.34
N CYS A 27 2.24 8.63 -0.03
CA CYS A 27 1.39 7.71 0.71
C CYS A 27 0.60 8.48 1.76
N PHE A 28 -0.68 8.18 1.88
CA PHE A 28 -1.63 8.92 2.71
C PHE A 28 -2.32 7.99 3.69
N TYR A 29 -2.55 8.46 4.90
CA TYR A 29 -3.45 7.84 5.86
C TYR A 29 -4.91 7.96 5.42
N PRO A 30 -5.83 7.14 5.97
CA PRO A 30 -7.25 7.17 5.59
C PRO A 30 -7.90 8.55 5.67
N ASP A 31 -7.49 9.39 6.62
CA ASP A 31 -7.95 10.77 6.75
C ASP A 31 -7.38 11.74 5.68
N GLY A 32 -6.55 11.24 4.76
CA GLY A 32 -5.90 12.00 3.69
C GLY A 32 -4.61 12.70 4.10
N SER A 33 -4.13 12.52 5.33
CA SER A 33 -2.86 13.09 5.78
C SER A 33 -1.67 12.36 5.17
N LEU A 34 -0.63 13.10 4.81
CA LEU A 34 0.58 12.56 4.17
C LEU A 34 1.43 11.78 5.19
N SER A 35 1.85 10.57 4.84
CA SER A 35 2.88 9.81 5.54
C SER A 35 4.26 10.10 4.97
N THR A 36 5.23 10.31 5.85
CA THR A 36 6.62 10.62 5.49
C THR A 36 7.56 9.43 5.65
N SER A 37 7.06 8.29 6.13
CA SER A 37 7.84 7.09 6.46
C SER A 37 7.43 5.84 5.70
N ASP A 38 6.34 5.90 4.93
CA ASP A 38 5.82 4.76 4.18
C ASP A 38 6.15 4.87 2.70
N TYR A 39 6.23 3.72 2.05
CA TYR A 39 6.59 3.61 0.65
C TYR A 39 5.59 2.71 -0.08
N ALA A 40 5.25 3.10 -1.31
CA ALA A 40 4.36 2.32 -2.16
C ALA A 40 4.94 0.91 -2.41
N CYS A 41 4.12 -0.10 -2.16
CA CYS A 41 4.51 -1.49 -2.37
C CYS A 41 4.58 -1.89 -3.85
N THR A 42 3.90 -1.14 -4.72
CA THR A 42 3.92 -1.36 -6.16
C THR A 42 4.01 -0.05 -6.92
N ALA A 43 4.56 -0.09 -8.14
CA ALA A 43 4.64 1.07 -9.02
C ALA A 43 3.27 1.52 -9.58
N ASN A 44 2.25 0.65 -9.48
CA ASN A 44 0.90 0.94 -9.99
C ASN A 44 0.01 1.63 -8.95
N GLY A 45 0.57 1.97 -7.78
CA GLY A 45 -0.19 2.50 -6.64
C GLY A 45 -0.81 1.40 -5.77
N GLY A 46 -1.62 1.82 -4.80
CA GLY A 46 -2.25 0.97 -3.81
C GLY A 46 -1.61 1.12 -2.44
N MET A 47 -1.52 0.02 -1.68
CA MET A 47 -1.01 0.10 -0.31
C MET A 47 0.46 0.56 -0.27
N CYS A 48 0.77 1.25 0.80
CA CYS A 48 2.11 1.61 1.22
C CYS A 48 2.41 0.99 2.58
N CYS A 49 3.67 0.59 2.77
CA CYS A 49 4.15 -0.01 4.01
C CYS A 49 5.40 0.72 4.53
N PRO A 50 5.68 0.63 5.84
CA PRO A 50 6.94 1.10 6.39
C PRO A 50 8.13 0.36 5.77
N TYR A 51 9.29 1.01 5.76
CA TYR A 51 10.52 0.39 5.30
C TYR A 51 10.85 -0.90 6.08
N GLN A 52 11.36 -1.93 5.39
CA GLN A 52 11.63 -3.28 5.91
C GLN A 52 10.42 -4.13 6.28
N TRP A 53 9.19 -3.65 6.07
CA TRP A 53 8.00 -4.47 6.25
C TRP A 53 7.64 -5.19 4.96
N ALA A 54 7.08 -6.39 5.08
CA ALA A 54 6.64 -7.17 3.94
C ALA A 54 5.30 -6.63 3.44
N CYS A 55 5.23 -6.39 2.14
CA CYS A 55 4.01 -6.04 1.42
C CYS A 55 3.22 -7.31 1.06
N LEU A 56 2.03 -7.48 1.63
CA LEU A 56 1.15 -8.61 1.33
C LEU A 56 0.13 -8.28 0.21
N SER A 57 -0.20 -9.27 -0.62
CA SER A 57 -1.11 -9.09 -1.76
C SER A 57 -2.55 -8.74 -1.37
N ASN A 58 -2.93 -8.92 -0.11
CA ASN A 58 -4.25 -8.60 0.43
C ASN A 58 -4.35 -7.15 0.97
N GLY A 59 -3.38 -6.28 0.68
CA GLY A 59 -3.42 -4.88 1.10
C GLY A 59 -2.91 -4.63 2.53
N LEU A 60 -2.26 -5.63 3.16
CA LEU A 60 -1.69 -5.51 4.50
C LEU A 60 -0.16 -5.46 4.48
N CYS A 61 0.40 -4.87 5.54
CA CYS A 61 1.82 -4.87 5.84
C CYS A 61 2.13 -5.87 6.97
N TYR A 62 3.24 -6.60 6.85
CA TYR A 62 3.69 -7.52 7.90
C TYR A 62 5.09 -7.16 8.40
N ASN A 63 5.22 -7.00 9.72
CA ASN A 63 6.52 -6.84 10.37
C ASN A 63 7.07 -8.21 10.76
N PRO A 64 8.15 -8.71 10.14
CA PRO A 64 8.72 -10.00 10.49
C PRO A 64 9.39 -10.01 11.87
N VAL A 65 9.85 -8.86 12.36
CA VAL A 65 10.53 -8.74 13.67
C VAL A 65 9.54 -8.77 14.82
N ALA A 66 8.48 -7.96 14.72
CA ALA A 66 7.43 -7.86 15.74
C ALA A 66 6.30 -8.89 15.55
N GLN A 67 6.29 -9.61 14.43
CA GLN A 67 5.27 -10.59 14.03
C GLN A 67 3.84 -10.00 14.04
N ILE A 68 3.70 -8.75 13.60
CA ILE A 68 2.42 -8.04 13.54
C ILE A 68 1.99 -7.76 12.10
N TYR A 69 0.68 -7.82 11.88
CA TYR A 69 0.05 -7.35 10.66
C TYR A 69 -0.57 -5.97 10.90
N GLY A 70 -0.57 -5.13 9.87
CA GLY A 70 -1.13 -3.79 9.98
C GLY A 70 -1.68 -3.29 8.66
N ARG A 71 -2.70 -2.43 8.77
CA ARG A 71 -3.10 -1.51 7.72
C ARG A 71 -2.33 -0.22 7.94
N TYR A 72 -1.64 0.24 6.90
CA TYR A 72 -0.84 1.47 6.91
C TYR A 72 -1.46 2.55 6.01
N THR A 73 -0.79 2.89 4.92
CA THR A 73 -1.16 4.02 4.07
C THR A 73 -1.47 3.56 2.66
N CYS A 74 -2.03 4.45 1.86
CA CYS A 74 -2.32 4.20 0.45
C CYS A 74 -1.81 5.33 -0.43
N THR A 75 -1.48 5.05 -1.68
CA THR A 75 -1.07 6.08 -2.65
C THR A 75 -2.20 7.00 -3.10
N ASP A 76 -3.46 6.68 -2.80
CA ASP A 76 -4.61 7.53 -3.09
C ASP A 76 -5.04 8.28 -1.83
N GLN A 77 -4.89 9.60 -1.86
CA GLN A 77 -5.27 10.51 -0.78
C GLN A 77 -6.74 10.41 -0.39
N THR A 78 -7.63 10.09 -1.33
CA THR A 78 -9.08 10.01 -1.08
C THR A 78 -9.53 8.66 -0.53
N TRP A 79 -8.66 7.65 -0.61
CA TRP A 79 -8.96 6.26 -0.24
C TRP A 79 -10.21 5.71 -0.95
N GLN A 80 -10.43 6.13 -2.20
CA GLN A 80 -11.54 5.64 -3.04
C GLN A 80 -11.08 4.62 -4.07
N SER A 81 -9.76 4.53 -4.31
CA SER A 81 -9.20 3.54 -5.21
C SER A 81 -9.37 2.12 -4.66
N THR A 82 -9.86 1.22 -5.52
CA THR A 82 -9.90 -0.23 -5.25
C THR A 82 -8.52 -0.87 -5.01
N SER A 83 -7.43 -0.16 -5.32
CA SER A 83 -6.06 -0.59 -4.99
C SER A 83 -5.67 -0.32 -3.53
N CYS A 84 -6.46 0.48 -2.80
CA CYS A 84 -6.27 0.72 -1.37
C CYS A 84 -6.96 -0.36 -0.54
N PRO A 85 -6.40 -0.73 0.62
CA PRO A 85 -7.10 -1.57 1.58
C PRO A 85 -8.28 -0.83 2.21
N GLU A 86 -9.45 -1.47 2.30
CA GLU A 86 -10.63 -0.87 2.96
C GLU A 86 -10.70 -1.18 4.47
N LEU A 87 -9.80 -2.02 4.97
CA LEU A 87 -9.87 -2.55 6.32
C LEU A 87 -9.56 -1.47 7.36
N CYS A 88 -10.44 -1.33 8.35
CA CYS A 88 -10.28 -0.45 9.51
C CYS A 88 -10.07 1.03 9.16
N THR A 89 -10.58 1.55 8.04
CA THR A 89 -10.39 2.97 7.63
C THR A 89 -11.23 3.97 8.42
N GLN A 90 -12.18 3.47 9.24
CA GLN A 90 -13.18 4.31 9.91
C GLN A 90 -13.88 5.22 8.89
N ASN A 91 -14.34 4.66 7.76
CA ASN A 91 -14.90 5.41 6.64
C ASN A 91 -13.97 6.53 6.13
N ASN A 92 -12.68 6.20 5.96
CA ASN A 92 -11.65 7.14 5.51
C ASN A 92 -11.49 8.35 6.44
N THR A 93 -11.52 8.11 7.76
CA THR A 93 -11.28 9.14 8.78
C THR A 93 -10.22 8.74 9.81
N ALA A 94 -9.68 7.53 9.71
CA ALA A 94 -8.63 7.08 10.61
C ALA A 94 -7.36 7.91 10.42
N ALA A 95 -6.92 8.55 11.49
CA ALA A 95 -5.60 9.15 11.57
C ALA A 95 -4.61 8.09 12.05
N GLY A 96 -3.73 7.61 11.16
CA GLY A 96 -2.67 6.67 11.51
C GLY A 96 -2.84 5.23 11.02
N ASP A 97 -1.86 4.41 11.38
CA ASP A 97 -1.86 2.97 11.16
C ASP A 97 -2.78 2.23 12.14
N GLU A 98 -3.18 1.02 11.78
CA GLU A 98 -3.97 0.14 12.65
C GLU A 98 -3.38 -1.26 12.62
N ALA A 99 -3.06 -1.79 13.81
CA ALA A 99 -2.70 -3.19 13.96
C ALA A 99 -3.91 -4.08 13.69
N ILE A 100 -3.72 -5.09 12.83
CA ILE A 100 -4.74 -6.01 12.35
C ILE A 100 -4.41 -7.41 12.86
N THR A 101 -5.44 -8.17 13.24
CA THR A 101 -5.31 -9.58 13.58
C THR A 101 -6.23 -10.43 12.73
N GLN A 102 -5.92 -11.73 12.66
CA GLN A 102 -6.88 -12.71 12.18
C GLN A 102 -7.91 -12.99 13.28
N CYS A 103 -9.17 -12.98 12.90
CA CYS A 103 -10.31 -13.40 13.70
C CYS A 103 -10.45 -14.93 13.71
N ALA A 104 -11.19 -15.48 14.68
CA ALA A 104 -11.48 -16.92 14.73
C ALA A 104 -12.16 -17.46 13.45
N SER A 105 -12.86 -16.62 12.67
CA SER A 105 -13.43 -16.99 11.37
C SER A 105 -12.39 -17.17 10.26
N GLY A 106 -11.15 -16.70 10.47
CA GLY A 106 -10.11 -16.60 9.45
C GLY A 106 -10.09 -15.28 8.69
N ASP A 107 -11.06 -14.38 8.92
CA ASP A 107 -11.07 -13.03 8.36
C ASP A 107 -10.10 -12.10 9.09
N TRP A 108 -9.82 -10.94 8.47
CA TRP A 108 -9.05 -9.88 9.11
C TRP A 108 -9.93 -8.89 9.86
N CYS A 109 -9.50 -8.54 11.06
CA CYS A 109 -10.26 -7.71 11.99
C CYS A 109 -9.43 -6.58 12.57
N CYS A 110 -10.11 -5.47 12.85
CA CYS A 110 -9.53 -4.32 13.53
C CYS A 110 -9.20 -4.68 14.98
N LYS A 111 -8.51 -3.78 15.70
CA LYS A 111 -8.15 -3.99 17.11
C LYS A 111 -9.26 -4.66 17.92
N CYS A 112 -8.99 -5.89 18.35
CA CYS A 112 -9.90 -6.66 19.18
C CYS A 112 -10.01 -6.01 20.55
N SER A 113 -11.21 -5.58 20.90
CA SER A 113 -11.52 -4.99 22.19
C SER A 113 -12.27 -6.04 23.01
N VAL A 114 -11.71 -6.46 24.14
CA VAL A 114 -12.50 -7.20 25.15
C VAL A 114 -13.34 -6.19 25.93
N PRO A 115 -14.69 -6.22 25.89
CA PRO A 115 -15.47 -5.41 26.80
C PRO A 115 -15.17 -5.87 28.22
N ARG A 116 -14.50 -5.03 29.03
CA ARG A 116 -14.06 -5.36 30.40
C ARG A 116 -15.18 -5.85 31.34
N ILE A 117 -16.44 -5.65 30.95
CA ILE A 117 -17.61 -6.09 31.72
C ILE A 117 -17.98 -7.56 31.52
N HIS A 118 -17.51 -8.21 30.45
CA HIS A 118 -17.80 -9.62 30.15
C HIS A 118 -16.52 -10.33 29.69
N LEU A 119 -15.72 -10.83 30.64
CA LEU A 119 -14.66 -11.81 30.36
C LEU A 119 -15.21 -13.15 29.81
N GLU A 120 -16.54 -13.30 29.74
CA GLU A 120 -17.25 -14.47 29.21
C GLU A 120 -17.74 -14.27 27.75
N ALA A 121 -17.68 -13.06 27.19
CA ALA A 121 -18.07 -12.81 25.80
C ALA A 121 -16.87 -12.93 24.85
N PRO A 122 -17.05 -13.46 23.62
CA PRO A 122 -16.00 -13.48 22.61
C PRO A 122 -15.54 -12.04 22.32
N ALA A 123 -14.24 -11.85 22.13
CA ALA A 123 -13.70 -10.54 21.79
C ALA A 123 -14.30 -10.08 20.46
N THR A 124 -14.58 -8.78 20.32
CA THR A 124 -15.07 -8.22 19.06
C THR A 124 -14.18 -7.06 18.63
N ASP A 125 -13.98 -6.90 17.33
CA ASP A 125 -13.32 -5.73 16.77
C ASP A 125 -14.19 -4.47 16.91
N ARG A 126 -13.61 -3.31 16.53
CA ARG A 126 -14.35 -2.03 16.52
C ARG A 126 -15.57 -2.01 15.59
N ASP A 127 -15.64 -2.94 14.64
CA ASP A 127 -16.74 -3.07 13.68
C ASP A 127 -17.76 -4.14 14.13
N GLY A 128 -17.59 -4.74 15.31
CA GLY A 128 -18.48 -5.74 15.89
C GLY A 128 -18.27 -7.18 15.39
N ARG A 129 -17.20 -7.47 14.66
CA ARG A 129 -16.83 -8.83 14.21
C ARG A 129 -16.10 -9.59 15.31
N ARG A 130 -16.32 -10.91 15.40
CA ARG A 130 -15.71 -11.76 16.44
C ARG A 130 -14.24 -12.05 16.16
N CYS A 131 -13.39 -11.63 17.08
CA CYS A 131 -12.04 -12.13 17.27
C CYS A 131 -12.08 -13.45 18.06
#